data_AF-A0A2D6VH90-F1
#
_entry.id   AF-A0A2D6VH90-F1
#
_cell.length_a   1.000
_cell.length_b   1.000
_cell.length_c   1.000
_cell.angle_alpha   90.00
_cell.angle_beta   90.00
_cell.angle_gamma   90.00
#
_symmetry.space_group_name_H-M   'P 1'
#
loop_
_entity.id
_entity.type
_entity.pdbx_description
1 polymer ?
#
loop_
_entity_poly.entity_id
_entity_poly.type
_entity_poly.pdbx_seq_one_letter_code
_entity_poly.pdbx_strand_id
1 'polypeptide(L)'
;MITEKKSEIGEFKNFLKNVCPLYVIDHAGRAGNGFFQTLFDEHPEVLSIPWIHYCTSYFITQFGDAAKVNSRKAHDFWTQKSYFRLLYSDLNDEDYKLIHRFGGDPDTIINRDMIRTIFDQLVLQNNTISRKDIIFASFFAFARAFNRDISKIKYLILTDSISLRKENVFRGFSGKIIDISIKDSSKARFIHLVRDPRAGFASTNHQFVNQLGNTYAIRLGNIPQRFTELLRCEFSMEGPFVFGFWILYFLETFRSIEKKKEERPDRFLTIRNEDLNLRFVPTIKKLTKDLELSFIPVWEKPDYCPTMLGQNWKGTGGYSNRYQIKRSGPLQNDPDEVSSKVVGPNEYVTKRWKKRLSNNEIDLLEFFFRDELKAYKYEFLKPNPLNKTGFSIWFSMVQPLRGEVPSLKWLYFGWHQSLREFVDRLSYYIALPFFMISARMVFLLSNKTQRILFHRKNSYNI
;
A
#
# COMPACT_ATOMS: atom_id res chain seq x y z
N MET A 1 2.13 -28.57 31.49
CA MET A 1 1.08 -28.67 30.44
C MET A 1 -0.29 -28.10 30.81
N ILE A 2 -1.08 -28.59 31.78
CA ILE A 2 -2.42 -28.00 32.06
C ILE A 2 -2.34 -26.61 32.73
N THR A 3 -1.34 -26.38 33.57
CA THR A 3 -1.08 -25.10 34.26
C THR A 3 -0.58 -23.99 33.32
N GLU A 4 0.29 -24.33 32.35
CA GLU A 4 0.77 -23.37 31.32
C GLU A 4 -0.35 -22.95 30.35
N LYS A 5 -1.27 -23.86 29.99
CA LYS A 5 -2.38 -23.51 29.09
C LYS A 5 -3.33 -22.47 29.68
N LYS A 6 -3.51 -22.47 31.01
CA LYS A 6 -4.35 -21.46 31.69
C LYS A 6 -3.66 -20.09 31.78
N SER A 7 -2.32 -20.03 31.83
CA SER A 7 -1.61 -18.75 31.89
C SER A 7 -1.69 -17.99 30.55
N GLU A 8 -1.55 -18.69 29.41
CA GLU A 8 -1.57 -18.04 28.09
C GLU A 8 -2.90 -17.38 27.73
N ILE A 9 -4.03 -18.04 28.04
CA ILE A 9 -5.36 -17.45 27.80
C ILE A 9 -5.59 -16.23 28.70
N GLY A 10 -5.10 -16.28 29.94
CA GLY A 10 -5.15 -15.15 30.87
C GLY A 10 -4.32 -13.97 30.38
N GLU A 11 -3.08 -14.24 29.97
CA GLU A 11 -2.16 -13.25 29.39
C GLU A 11 -2.74 -12.64 28.10
N PHE A 12 -3.34 -13.45 27.22
CA PHE A 12 -3.96 -12.96 26.00
C PHE A 12 -5.15 -12.04 26.27
N LYS A 13 -6.00 -12.35 27.27
CA LYS A 13 -7.09 -11.47 27.69
C LYS A 13 -6.58 -10.13 28.22
N ASN A 14 -5.49 -10.15 28.98
CA ASN A 14 -4.84 -8.93 29.45
C ASN A 14 -4.26 -8.12 28.28
N PHE A 15 -3.62 -8.80 27.32
CA PHE A 15 -3.10 -8.21 26.10
C PHE A 15 -4.21 -7.51 25.28
N LEU A 16 -5.33 -8.19 25.03
CA LEU A 16 -6.51 -7.64 24.34
C LEU A 16 -7.09 -6.36 24.98
N LYS A 17 -6.97 -6.25 26.31
CA LYS A 17 -7.48 -5.12 27.10
C LYS A 17 -6.52 -3.93 27.07
N ASN A 18 -5.22 -4.20 27.15
CA ASN A 18 -4.20 -3.19 27.40
C ASN A 18 -3.62 -2.62 26.11
N VAL A 19 -3.48 -3.42 25.06
CA VAL A 19 -2.83 -3.00 23.83
C VAL A 19 -3.78 -2.23 22.91
N CYS A 20 -3.29 -1.11 22.38
CA CYS A 20 -3.98 -0.25 21.44
C CYS A 20 -3.64 -0.62 19.99
N PRO A 21 -4.62 -0.88 19.10
CA PRO A 21 -4.31 -1.03 17.68
C PRO A 21 -4.06 0.35 17.04
N LEU A 22 -2.87 0.50 16.46
CA LEU A 22 -2.42 1.67 15.74
C LEU A 22 -2.44 1.37 14.24
N TYR A 23 -3.50 1.81 13.57
CA TYR A 23 -3.71 1.55 12.15
C TYR A 23 -2.90 2.53 11.31
N VAL A 24 -1.98 2.04 10.50
CA VAL A 24 -1.28 2.84 9.49
C VAL A 24 -2.07 2.72 8.20
N ILE A 25 -2.88 3.75 7.91
CA ILE A 25 -3.73 3.76 6.74
C ILE A 25 -2.89 4.12 5.51
N ASP A 26 -2.87 3.21 4.56
CA ASP A 26 -2.12 3.31 3.33
C ASP A 26 -2.69 4.41 2.44
N HIS A 27 -1.98 5.53 2.33
CA HIS A 27 -2.35 6.55 1.35
C HIS A 27 -2.03 6.03 -0.06
N ALA A 28 -3.07 5.49 -0.68
CA ALA A 28 -3.09 4.96 -2.02
C ALA A 28 -2.13 3.79 -2.31
N GLY A 29 -1.80 2.96 -1.31
CA GLY A 29 -0.99 1.76 -1.51
C GLY A 29 0.53 1.99 -1.49
N ARG A 30 1.00 3.24 -1.41
CA ARG A 30 2.39 3.64 -1.69
C ARG A 30 2.93 4.80 -0.85
N ALA A 31 2.46 4.91 0.39
CA ALA A 31 2.92 5.95 1.30
C ALA A 31 4.22 5.63 2.05
N GLY A 32 4.77 4.42 1.93
CA GLY A 32 5.96 4.00 2.69
C GLY A 32 5.64 3.11 3.90
N ASN A 33 4.48 2.46 3.91
CA ASN A 33 4.01 1.60 5.00
C ASN A 33 5.03 0.53 5.44
N GLY A 34 5.68 -0.14 4.49
CA GLY A 34 6.71 -1.14 4.80
C GLY A 34 7.89 -0.51 5.56
N PHE A 35 8.40 0.63 5.08
CA PHE A 35 9.45 1.37 5.80
C PHE A 35 8.98 1.77 7.20
N PHE A 36 7.77 2.33 7.33
CA PHE A 36 7.22 2.72 8.62
C PHE A 36 7.13 1.56 9.60
N GLN A 37 6.63 0.39 9.17
CA GLN A 37 6.56 -0.81 10.01
C GLN A 37 7.94 -1.28 10.49
N THR A 38 8.96 -1.22 9.61
CA THR A 38 10.34 -1.63 9.94
C THR A 38 11.02 -0.71 10.95
N LEU A 39 10.57 0.54 11.09
CA LEU A 39 11.10 1.44 12.12
C LEU A 39 10.83 0.92 13.55
N PHE A 40 9.74 0.17 13.72
CA PHE A 40 9.25 -0.31 15.02
C PHE A 40 9.40 -1.81 15.22
N ASP A 41 10.06 -2.52 14.29
CA ASP A 41 10.21 -3.98 14.30
C ASP A 41 10.77 -4.48 15.64
N GLU A 42 11.82 -3.82 16.15
CA GLU A 42 12.46 -4.21 17.41
C GLU A 42 12.00 -3.39 18.63
N HIS A 43 11.07 -2.44 18.48
CA HIS A 43 10.72 -1.48 19.52
C HIS A 43 10.01 -2.13 20.73
N PRO A 44 10.51 -2.01 21.98
CA PRO A 44 10.04 -2.83 23.11
C PRO A 44 8.56 -2.63 23.48
N GLU A 45 8.00 -1.46 23.19
CA GLU A 45 6.61 -1.11 23.50
C GLU A 45 5.67 -1.18 22.28
N VAL A 46 6.17 -1.57 21.11
CA VAL A 46 5.37 -1.65 19.88
C VAL A 46 5.57 -3.02 19.25
N LEU A 47 4.47 -3.61 18.80
CA LEU A 47 4.52 -4.86 18.05
C LEU A 47 4.16 -4.57 16.60
N SER A 48 5.17 -4.70 15.73
CA SER A 48 5.06 -4.54 14.29
C SER A 48 5.48 -5.85 13.65
N ILE A 49 4.74 -6.30 12.65
CA ILE A 49 5.10 -7.48 11.84
C ILE A 49 5.13 -7.01 10.39
N PRO A 50 6.29 -6.58 9.86
CA PRO A 50 6.37 -5.98 8.54
C PRO A 50 5.99 -6.92 7.37
N TRP A 51 5.81 -8.23 7.61
CA TRP A 51 5.31 -9.20 6.62
C TRP A 51 3.77 -9.27 6.56
N ILE A 52 3.08 -8.74 7.56
CA ILE A 52 1.62 -8.80 7.67
C ILE A 52 1.02 -7.44 7.32
N HIS A 53 0.16 -7.46 6.31
CA HIS A 53 -0.54 -6.29 5.80
C HIS A 53 -2.05 -6.57 5.65
N TYR A 54 -2.85 -5.51 5.63
CA TYR A 54 -4.26 -5.53 5.22
C TYR A 54 -5.17 -6.47 6.04
N CYS A 55 -4.91 -6.60 7.34
CA CYS A 55 -5.61 -7.52 8.24
C CYS A 55 -7.13 -7.31 8.24
N THR A 56 -7.58 -6.09 8.51
CA THR A 56 -9.01 -5.75 8.66
C THR A 56 -9.70 -5.78 7.30
N SER A 57 -9.10 -5.21 6.26
CA SER A 57 -9.69 -5.23 4.91
C SER A 57 -9.81 -6.64 4.32
N TYR A 58 -8.83 -7.53 4.55
CA TYR A 58 -8.90 -8.92 4.10
C TYR A 58 -10.00 -9.68 4.83
N PHE A 59 -10.09 -9.49 6.15
CA PHE A 59 -11.16 -10.09 6.94
C PHE A 59 -12.54 -9.65 6.44
N ILE A 60 -12.76 -8.33 6.25
CA ILE A 60 -14.04 -7.80 5.76
C ILE A 60 -14.34 -8.31 4.34
N THR A 61 -13.34 -8.38 3.47
CA THR A 61 -13.52 -8.87 2.11
C THR A 61 -14.01 -10.32 2.10
N GLN A 62 -13.52 -11.15 3.04
CA GLN A 62 -13.88 -12.56 3.13
C GLN A 62 -15.18 -12.82 3.88
N PHE A 63 -15.42 -12.13 5.01
CA PHE A 63 -16.49 -12.44 5.95
C PHE A 63 -17.53 -11.33 6.12
N GLY A 64 -17.39 -10.21 5.40
CA GLY A 64 -18.25 -9.04 5.55
C GLY A 64 -18.07 -8.36 6.90
N ASP A 65 -19.17 -7.79 7.42
CA ASP A 65 -19.16 -7.01 8.67
C ASP A 65 -19.55 -7.82 9.91
N ALA A 66 -19.56 -9.15 9.79
CA ALA A 66 -19.95 -10.03 10.87
C ALA A 66 -19.06 -9.77 12.11
N ALA A 67 -19.69 -9.51 13.26
CA ALA A 67 -18.96 -9.26 14.51
C ALA A 67 -18.20 -10.52 14.98
N LYS A 68 -18.77 -11.70 14.70
CA LYS A 68 -18.17 -13.01 14.94
C LYS A 68 -18.42 -13.92 13.74
N VAL A 69 -17.48 -14.82 13.51
CA VAL A 69 -17.52 -15.82 12.43
C VAL A 69 -17.19 -17.19 12.99
N ASN A 70 -17.44 -18.25 12.24
CA ASN A 70 -17.01 -19.59 12.61
C ASN A 70 -15.47 -19.66 12.71
N SER A 71 -14.95 -20.13 13.85
CA SER A 71 -13.51 -20.10 14.14
C SER A 71 -12.68 -20.96 13.20
N ARG A 72 -13.17 -22.14 12.78
CA ARG A 72 -12.45 -23.01 11.84
C ARG A 72 -12.34 -22.34 10.47
N LYS A 73 -13.45 -21.80 9.95
CA LYS A 73 -13.44 -21.06 8.67
C LYS A 73 -12.52 -19.82 8.72
N ALA A 74 -12.53 -19.11 9.85
CA ALA A 74 -11.65 -17.95 10.05
C ALA A 74 -10.18 -18.36 10.11
N HIS A 75 -9.87 -19.42 10.87
CA HIS A 75 -8.55 -20.02 10.97
C HIS A 75 -8.02 -20.45 9.60
N ASP A 76 -8.78 -21.23 8.84
CA ASP A 76 -8.37 -21.71 7.51
C ASP A 76 -8.05 -20.54 6.57
N PHE A 77 -8.91 -19.51 6.54
CA PHE A 77 -8.65 -18.31 5.75
C PHE A 77 -7.38 -17.59 6.21
N TRP A 78 -7.23 -17.43 7.53
CA TRP A 78 -6.14 -16.65 8.10
C TRP A 78 -4.78 -17.30 7.87
N THR A 79 -4.69 -18.62 8.04
CA THR A 79 -3.45 -19.40 7.93
C THR A 79 -3.10 -19.78 6.49
N GLN A 80 -4.04 -19.73 5.55
CA GLN A 80 -3.78 -20.12 4.15
C GLN A 80 -3.84 -18.96 3.15
N LYS A 81 -4.69 -17.96 3.37
CA LYS A 81 -4.99 -16.92 2.37
C LYS A 81 -4.56 -15.52 2.79
N SER A 82 -4.40 -15.25 4.09
CA SER A 82 -3.90 -13.97 4.58
C SER A 82 -2.37 -13.92 4.58
N TYR A 83 -1.79 -12.75 4.88
CA TYR A 83 -0.34 -12.63 5.08
C TYR A 83 0.17 -13.35 6.34
N PHE A 84 -0.70 -13.69 7.30
CA PHE A 84 -0.30 -14.45 8.49
C PHE A 84 0.27 -15.84 8.14
N ARG A 85 -0.10 -16.41 6.99
CA ARG A 85 0.49 -17.66 6.48
C ARG A 85 2.02 -17.62 6.41
N LEU A 86 2.62 -16.44 6.19
CA LEU A 86 4.07 -16.27 6.09
C LEU A 86 4.79 -16.55 7.43
N LEU A 87 4.07 -16.44 8.55
CA LEU A 87 4.56 -16.78 9.89
C LEU A 87 4.10 -18.17 10.35
N TYR A 88 2.96 -18.63 9.87
CA TYR A 88 2.30 -19.84 10.36
C TYR A 88 2.72 -21.10 9.58
N SER A 89 2.73 -21.02 8.26
CA SER A 89 2.96 -22.15 7.35
C SER A 89 4.41 -22.23 6.92
N ASP A 90 4.80 -23.40 6.42
CA ASP A 90 6.06 -23.54 5.71
C ASP A 90 5.99 -22.75 4.40
N LEU A 91 7.12 -22.12 4.03
CA LEU A 91 7.18 -21.21 2.90
C LEU A 91 7.36 -22.00 1.60
N ASN A 92 6.58 -21.64 0.57
CA ASN A 92 6.80 -22.09 -0.80
C ASN A 92 7.52 -21.01 -1.62
N ASP A 93 7.88 -21.32 -2.88
CA ASP A 93 8.58 -20.41 -3.79
C ASP A 93 7.89 -19.05 -3.98
N GLU A 94 6.55 -19.00 -3.97
CA GLU A 94 5.81 -17.75 -4.10
C GLU A 94 5.90 -16.90 -2.84
N ASP A 95 5.89 -17.54 -1.66
CA ASP A 95 6.09 -16.86 -0.39
C ASP A 95 7.53 -16.33 -0.27
N TYR A 96 8.54 -17.09 -0.73
CA TYR A 96 9.93 -16.63 -0.84
C TYR A 96 10.03 -15.36 -1.70
N LYS A 97 9.46 -15.39 -2.90
CA LYS A 97 9.43 -14.22 -3.80
C LYS A 97 8.73 -13.04 -3.16
N LEU A 98 7.62 -13.27 -2.45
CA LEU A 98 6.86 -12.22 -1.79
C LEU A 98 7.66 -11.57 -0.66
N ILE A 99 8.30 -12.35 0.21
CA ILE A 99 9.15 -11.83 1.30
C ILE A 99 10.31 -11.01 0.72
N HIS A 100 10.95 -11.47 -0.35
CA HIS A 100 11.97 -10.68 -1.04
C HIS A 100 11.42 -9.35 -1.61
N ARG A 101 10.18 -9.33 -2.12
CA ARG A 101 9.53 -8.07 -2.56
C ARG A 101 9.27 -7.12 -1.39
N PHE A 102 9.07 -7.65 -0.18
CA PHE A 102 8.98 -6.85 1.04
C PHE A 102 10.34 -6.37 1.54
N GLY A 103 11.45 -6.76 0.90
CA GLY A 103 12.79 -6.43 1.36
C GLY A 103 13.22 -7.25 2.58
N GLY A 104 12.49 -8.32 2.88
CA GLY A 104 12.81 -9.26 3.96
C GLY A 104 13.74 -10.38 3.51
N ASP A 105 14.09 -11.21 4.49
CA ASP A 105 14.85 -12.44 4.28
C ASP A 105 13.96 -13.65 4.57
N PRO A 106 13.60 -14.48 3.56
CA PRO A 106 12.75 -15.65 3.78
C PRO A 106 13.41 -16.71 4.67
N ASP A 107 14.74 -16.67 4.80
CA ASP A 107 15.50 -17.58 5.66
C ASP A 107 15.58 -17.09 7.12
N THR A 108 14.85 -16.01 7.46
CA THR A 108 14.72 -15.57 8.85
C THR A 108 14.20 -16.72 9.73
N ILE A 109 14.88 -16.98 10.84
CA ILE A 109 14.53 -18.03 11.78
C ILE A 109 13.27 -17.64 12.54
N ILE A 110 12.20 -18.42 12.37
CA ILE A 110 10.90 -18.23 13.03
C ILE A 110 10.51 -19.55 13.69
N ASN A 111 10.18 -19.50 14.99
CA ASN A 111 9.60 -20.64 15.69
C ASN A 111 8.13 -20.84 15.30
N ARG A 112 7.91 -21.39 14.10
CA ARG A 112 6.58 -21.60 13.52
C ARG A 112 5.73 -22.55 14.36
N ASP A 113 6.32 -23.57 14.98
CA ASP A 113 5.60 -24.52 15.83
C ASP A 113 4.99 -23.85 17.06
N MET A 114 5.74 -22.93 17.69
CA MET A 114 5.21 -22.14 18.80
C MET A 114 4.10 -21.20 18.33
N ILE A 115 4.24 -20.56 17.16
CA ILE A 115 3.18 -19.74 16.57
C ILE A 115 1.92 -20.56 16.34
N ARG A 116 2.04 -21.74 15.70
CA ARG A 116 0.91 -22.65 15.45
C ARG A 116 0.21 -23.04 16.74
N THR A 117 0.98 -23.53 17.72
CA THR A 117 0.46 -24.00 19.00
C THR A 117 -0.35 -22.92 19.71
N ILE A 118 0.22 -21.72 19.87
CA ILE A 118 -0.43 -20.62 20.59
C ILE A 118 -1.62 -20.09 19.79
N PHE A 119 -1.46 -19.86 18.49
CA PHE A 119 -2.53 -19.32 17.66
C PHE A 119 -3.73 -20.28 17.59
N ASP A 120 -3.48 -21.57 17.35
CA ASP A 120 -4.54 -22.58 17.26
C ASP A 120 -5.28 -22.72 18.60
N GLN A 121 -4.56 -22.71 19.72
CA GLN A 121 -5.16 -22.73 21.05
C GLN A 121 -6.09 -21.54 21.28
N LEU A 122 -5.66 -20.33 20.92
CA LEU A 122 -6.47 -19.12 21.12
C LEU A 122 -7.67 -19.06 20.17
N VAL A 123 -7.50 -19.45 18.92
CA VAL A 123 -8.53 -19.29 17.87
C VAL A 123 -9.55 -20.41 17.89
N LEU A 124 -9.12 -21.65 18.12
CA LEU A 124 -9.98 -22.83 18.05
C LEU A 124 -10.62 -23.20 19.39
N GLN A 125 -10.34 -22.46 20.47
CA GLN A 125 -10.97 -22.68 21.78
C GLN A 125 -12.50 -22.60 21.74
N ASN A 126 -13.05 -21.74 20.88
CA ASN A 126 -14.49 -21.52 20.76
C ASN A 126 -14.94 -21.79 19.31
N ASN A 127 -16.24 -22.08 19.12
CA ASN A 127 -16.82 -22.26 17.79
C ASN A 127 -16.90 -20.96 16.96
N THR A 128 -16.82 -19.81 17.62
CA THR A 128 -16.82 -18.49 16.96
C THR A 128 -15.71 -17.59 17.49
N ILE A 129 -15.23 -16.71 16.62
CA ILE A 129 -14.17 -15.73 16.92
C ILE A 129 -14.53 -14.37 16.32
N SER A 130 -14.13 -13.29 16.99
CA SER A 130 -14.26 -11.94 16.46
C SER A 130 -13.08 -11.56 15.56
N ARG A 131 -13.27 -10.55 14.71
CA ARG A 131 -12.17 -10.00 13.89
C ARG A 131 -11.02 -9.47 14.76
N LYS A 132 -11.34 -8.76 15.85
CA LYS A 132 -10.32 -8.28 16.79
C LYS A 132 -9.50 -9.44 17.36
N ASP A 133 -10.16 -10.49 17.83
CA ASP A 133 -9.49 -11.57 18.54
C ASP A 133 -8.53 -12.34 17.62
N ILE A 134 -8.92 -12.63 16.37
CA ILE A 134 -8.02 -13.34 15.44
C ILE A 134 -6.80 -12.49 15.05
N ILE A 135 -6.99 -11.18 14.85
CA ILE A 135 -5.88 -10.26 14.55
C ILE A 135 -4.93 -10.21 15.75
N PHE A 136 -5.45 -9.98 16.96
CA PHE A 136 -4.63 -9.89 18.17
C PHE A 136 -3.97 -11.22 18.51
N ALA A 137 -4.62 -12.36 18.29
CA ALA A 137 -4.04 -13.69 18.51
C ALA A 137 -2.81 -13.92 17.62
N SER A 138 -2.85 -13.42 16.38
CA SER A 138 -1.72 -13.51 15.44
C SER A 138 -0.49 -12.77 15.97
N PHE A 139 -0.70 -11.55 16.46
CA PHE A 139 0.35 -10.71 17.03
C PHE A 139 0.84 -11.28 18.37
N PHE A 140 -0.06 -11.77 19.22
CA PHE A 140 0.31 -12.41 20.49
C PHE A 140 1.18 -13.66 20.27
N ALA A 141 0.79 -14.54 19.34
CA ALA A 141 1.56 -15.73 18.99
C ALA A 141 2.95 -15.36 18.46
N PHE A 142 3.03 -14.34 17.60
CA PHE A 142 4.30 -13.80 17.11
C PHE A 142 5.17 -13.27 18.27
N ALA A 143 4.61 -12.45 19.17
CA ALA A 143 5.34 -11.91 20.31
C ALA A 143 5.96 -13.02 21.16
N ARG A 144 5.22 -14.10 21.41
CA ARG A 144 5.71 -15.25 22.17
C ARG A 144 6.81 -16.00 21.44
N ALA A 145 6.64 -16.26 20.15
CA ALA A 145 7.64 -16.95 19.34
C ALA A 145 8.97 -16.17 19.19
N PHE A 146 8.92 -14.84 19.30
CA PHE A 146 10.08 -13.95 19.27
C PHE A 146 10.53 -13.49 20.65
N ASN A 147 10.07 -14.12 21.74
CA ASN A 147 10.42 -13.79 23.13
C ASN A 147 10.23 -12.30 23.48
N ARG A 148 9.21 -11.65 22.90
CA ARG A 148 8.86 -10.27 23.18
C ARG A 148 8.13 -10.19 24.53
N ASP A 149 8.50 -9.19 25.33
CA ASP A 149 7.86 -8.90 26.61
C ASP A 149 6.48 -8.25 26.38
N ILE A 150 5.44 -9.08 26.36
CA ILE A 150 4.05 -8.67 26.13
C ILE A 150 3.54 -7.65 27.15
N SER A 151 4.14 -7.57 28.35
CA SER A 151 3.70 -6.64 29.41
C SER A 151 4.07 -5.19 29.10
N LYS A 152 5.08 -4.97 28.25
CA LYS A 152 5.56 -3.65 27.81
C LYS A 152 4.85 -3.14 26.56
N ILE A 153 4.20 -4.02 25.80
CA ILE A 153 3.58 -3.65 24.53
C ILE A 153 2.40 -2.71 24.77
N LYS A 154 2.48 -1.51 24.18
CA LYS A 154 1.43 -0.48 24.18
C LYS A 154 0.62 -0.50 22.88
N TYR A 155 1.28 -0.75 21.74
CA TYR A 155 0.63 -0.70 20.43
C TYR A 155 0.87 -1.93 19.55
N LEU A 156 -0.15 -2.27 18.74
CA LEU A 156 0.01 -3.12 17.55
C LEU A 156 -0.02 -2.23 16.31
N ILE A 157 1.02 -2.28 15.47
CA ILE A 157 0.98 -1.59 14.17
C ILE A 157 0.27 -2.48 13.15
N LEU A 158 -0.85 -1.97 12.61
CA LEU A 158 -1.65 -2.65 11.59
C LEU A 158 -1.66 -1.79 10.33
N THR A 159 -0.98 -2.23 9.27
CA THR A 159 -1.09 -1.56 7.96
C THR A 159 -2.37 -1.99 7.27
N ASP A 160 -3.17 -1.04 6.80
CA ASP A 160 -4.43 -1.36 6.13
C ASP A 160 -4.80 -0.34 5.05
N SER A 161 -5.74 -0.71 4.19
CA SER A 161 -6.26 0.14 3.11
C SER A 161 -7.33 1.08 3.64
N ILE A 162 -7.59 2.19 2.93
CA ILE A 162 -8.81 2.98 3.11
C ILE A 162 -10.02 2.34 2.42
N SER A 163 -9.77 1.52 1.39
CA SER A 163 -10.77 0.94 0.51
C SER A 163 -10.85 -0.57 0.61
N LEU A 164 -12.03 -1.12 0.31
CA LEU A 164 -12.22 -2.55 0.11
C LEU A 164 -11.99 -2.93 -1.35
N ARG A 165 -11.56 -4.17 -1.59
CA ARG A 165 -11.21 -4.68 -2.93
C ARG A 165 -12.32 -4.53 -3.98
N LYS A 166 -13.59 -4.55 -3.55
CA LYS A 166 -14.77 -4.46 -4.42
C LYS A 166 -15.30 -3.03 -4.58
N GLU A 167 -14.70 -2.04 -3.93
CA GLU A 167 -15.11 -0.64 -4.10
C GLU A 167 -14.61 -0.10 -5.43
N ASN A 168 -15.45 0.71 -6.06
CA ASN A 168 -15.18 1.28 -7.38
C ASN A 168 -14.69 2.72 -7.23
N VAL A 169 -13.55 3.05 -7.84
CA VAL A 169 -12.93 4.38 -7.79
C VAL A 169 -13.84 5.51 -8.31
N PHE A 170 -14.78 5.24 -9.21
CA PHE A 170 -15.75 6.24 -9.66
C PHE A 170 -16.84 6.51 -8.61
N ARG A 171 -17.18 5.54 -7.77
CA ARG A 171 -18.16 5.72 -6.68
C ARG A 171 -17.53 6.28 -5.40
N GLY A 172 -16.21 6.17 -5.27
CA GLY A 172 -15.46 6.60 -4.09
C GLY A 172 -15.35 5.51 -3.04
N PHE A 173 -14.60 5.79 -1.98
CA PHE A 173 -14.36 4.83 -0.89
C PHE A 173 -15.17 5.20 0.34
N SER A 174 -15.81 4.21 0.95
CA SER A 174 -16.63 4.41 2.16
C SER A 174 -15.80 4.78 3.39
N GLY A 175 -14.52 4.41 3.44
CA GLY A 175 -13.71 4.49 4.66
C GLY A 175 -14.14 3.48 5.72
N LYS A 176 -14.89 2.44 5.32
CA LYS A 176 -15.50 1.44 6.22
C LYS A 176 -14.50 0.78 7.14
N ILE A 177 -13.27 0.58 6.67
CA ILE A 177 -12.19 -0.05 7.46
C ILE A 177 -11.91 0.76 8.72
N ILE A 178 -11.88 2.10 8.64
CA ILE A 178 -11.69 2.98 9.80
C ILE A 178 -12.86 2.84 10.79
N ASP A 179 -14.10 2.92 10.29
CA ASP A 179 -15.30 2.83 11.13
C ASP A 179 -15.36 1.48 11.88
N ILE A 180 -15.06 0.41 11.16
CA ILE A 180 -15.01 -0.94 11.71
C ILE A 180 -13.88 -1.10 12.72
N SER A 181 -12.68 -0.58 12.45
CA SER A 181 -11.55 -0.65 13.37
C SER A 181 -11.84 0.02 14.71
N ILE A 182 -12.60 1.11 14.71
CA ILE A 182 -13.06 1.79 15.93
C ILE A 182 -14.13 0.97 16.65
N LYS A 183 -15.05 0.36 15.92
CA LYS A 183 -16.07 -0.53 16.50
C LYS A 183 -15.43 -1.74 17.20
N ASP A 184 -14.40 -2.31 16.59
CA ASP A 184 -13.66 -3.43 17.16
C ASP A 184 -12.84 -3.04 18.39
N SER A 185 -12.31 -1.82 18.41
CA SER A 185 -11.57 -1.29 19.55
C SER A 185 -11.78 0.21 19.69
N SER A 186 -12.47 0.62 20.76
CA SER A 186 -12.68 2.04 21.09
C SER A 186 -11.37 2.80 21.37
N LYS A 187 -10.25 2.08 21.58
CA LYS A 187 -8.91 2.63 21.74
C LYS A 187 -8.18 2.86 20.42
N ALA A 188 -8.70 2.37 19.29
CA ALA A 188 -8.01 2.45 18.00
C ALA A 188 -7.56 3.89 17.67
N ARG A 189 -6.31 3.99 17.22
CA ARG A 189 -5.68 5.22 16.72
C ARG A 189 -5.21 4.98 15.29
N PHE A 190 -5.06 6.06 14.54
CA PHE A 190 -4.73 6.01 13.12
C PHE A 190 -3.52 6.88 12.83
N ILE A 191 -2.57 6.32 12.09
CA ILE A 191 -1.52 7.06 11.41
C ILE A 191 -1.95 7.18 9.95
N HIS A 192 -2.21 8.42 9.54
CA HIS A 192 -2.28 8.76 8.13
C HIS A 192 -0.87 9.01 7.63
N LEU A 193 -0.27 7.97 7.06
CA LEU A 193 1.01 8.10 6.39
C LEU A 193 0.76 8.71 5.01
N VAL A 194 1.24 9.94 4.79
CA VAL A 194 1.10 10.66 3.53
C VAL A 194 2.41 10.70 2.80
N ARG A 195 2.35 10.78 1.48
CA ARG A 195 3.50 10.95 0.60
C ARG A 195 3.11 11.95 -0.47
N ASP A 196 4.08 12.64 -1.07
CA ASP A 196 3.81 13.46 -2.24
C ASP A 196 3.00 12.65 -3.27
N PRO A 197 1.77 13.07 -3.62
CA PRO A 197 0.88 12.26 -4.45
C PRO A 197 1.45 12.03 -5.85
N ARG A 198 2.34 12.91 -6.33
CA ARG A 198 3.07 12.69 -7.59
C ARG A 198 4.08 11.55 -7.45
N ALA A 199 4.76 11.46 -6.31
CA ALA A 199 5.70 10.38 -6.02
C ALA A 199 5.00 9.04 -5.82
N GLY A 200 3.87 9.03 -5.10
CA GLY A 200 3.02 7.87 -4.92
C GLY A 200 2.45 7.36 -6.26
N PHE A 201 1.93 8.28 -7.07
CA PHE A 201 1.44 8.00 -8.42
C PHE A 201 2.54 7.43 -9.31
N ALA A 202 3.70 8.07 -9.39
CA ALA A 202 4.81 7.60 -10.20
C ALA A 202 5.24 6.17 -9.79
N SER A 203 5.27 5.88 -8.49
CA SER A 203 5.64 4.56 -7.97
C SER A 203 4.61 3.48 -8.27
N THR A 204 3.31 3.77 -8.14
CA THR A 204 2.24 2.82 -8.48
C THR A 204 2.19 2.59 -9.99
N ASN A 205 2.15 3.66 -10.78
CA ASN A 205 2.09 3.57 -12.23
C ASN A 205 3.29 2.79 -12.79
N HIS A 206 4.51 3.08 -12.32
CA HIS A 206 5.71 2.35 -12.75
C HIS A 206 5.60 0.85 -12.47
N GLN A 207 5.18 0.49 -11.27
CA GLN A 207 5.04 -0.91 -10.89
C GLN A 207 4.01 -1.63 -11.75
N PHE A 208 2.79 -1.10 -11.85
CA PHE A 208 1.69 -1.82 -12.48
C PHE A 208 1.86 -1.88 -14.01
N VAL A 209 2.38 -0.82 -14.64
CA VAL A 209 2.74 -0.85 -16.07
C VAL A 209 3.76 -1.96 -16.34
N ASN A 210 4.80 -2.09 -15.52
CA ASN A 210 5.79 -3.16 -15.70
C ASN A 210 5.23 -4.54 -15.34
N GLN A 211 4.46 -4.68 -14.27
CA GLN A 211 3.81 -5.94 -13.89
C GLN A 211 2.90 -6.48 -15.00
N LEU A 212 2.09 -5.61 -15.60
CA LEU A 212 1.19 -5.96 -16.70
C LEU A 212 1.94 -6.13 -18.03
N GLY A 213 3.08 -5.46 -18.15
CA GLY A 213 3.93 -5.40 -19.34
C GLY A 213 3.61 -4.22 -20.25
N ASN A 214 2.49 -3.52 -20.04
CA ASN A 214 2.12 -2.29 -20.73
C ASN A 214 1.01 -1.54 -19.96
N THR A 215 0.70 -0.31 -20.39
CA THR A 215 -0.26 0.60 -19.74
C THR A 215 -1.72 0.14 -19.77
N TYR A 216 -2.07 -0.76 -20.68
CA TYR A 216 -3.45 -1.15 -20.97
C TYR A 216 -3.76 -2.62 -20.66
N ALA A 217 -2.78 -3.36 -20.11
CA ALA A 217 -2.83 -4.81 -19.90
C ALA A 217 -3.24 -5.61 -21.15
N ILE A 218 -2.91 -5.12 -22.35
CA ILE A 218 -3.26 -5.74 -23.63
C ILE A 218 -2.29 -6.87 -23.95
N ARG A 219 -2.85 -7.98 -24.44
CA ARG A 219 -2.19 -9.14 -25.04
C ARG A 219 -3.06 -9.64 -26.20
N LEU A 220 -2.51 -10.39 -27.14
CA LEU A 220 -3.23 -10.77 -28.36
C LEU A 220 -4.60 -11.42 -28.06
N GLY A 221 -4.67 -12.27 -27.04
CA GLY A 221 -5.89 -13.00 -26.67
C GLY A 221 -6.92 -12.24 -25.84
N ASN A 222 -6.64 -11.01 -25.37
CA ASN A 222 -7.55 -10.29 -24.45
C ASN A 222 -8.00 -8.90 -24.94
N ILE A 223 -7.61 -8.49 -26.16
CA ILE A 223 -7.95 -7.17 -26.71
C ILE A 223 -9.46 -6.86 -26.64
N PRO A 224 -10.38 -7.73 -27.09
CA PRO A 224 -11.82 -7.43 -27.06
C PRO A 224 -12.35 -7.28 -25.64
N GLN A 225 -11.87 -8.13 -24.72
CA GLN A 225 -12.22 -8.06 -23.30
C GLN A 225 -11.77 -6.72 -22.70
N ARG A 226 -10.50 -6.34 -22.91
CA ARG A 226 -9.97 -5.07 -22.39
C ARG A 226 -10.70 -3.85 -22.93
N PHE A 227 -11.09 -3.89 -24.20
CA PHE A 227 -11.88 -2.82 -24.79
C PHE A 227 -13.29 -2.76 -24.18
N THR A 228 -13.92 -3.91 -23.93
CA THR A 228 -15.22 -4.00 -23.26
C THR A 228 -15.17 -3.45 -21.83
N GLU A 229 -14.19 -3.87 -21.04
CA GLU A 229 -13.94 -3.37 -19.69
C GLU A 229 -13.72 -1.84 -19.69
N LEU A 230 -13.00 -1.34 -20.70
CA LEU A 230 -12.75 0.09 -20.87
C LEU A 230 -14.05 0.85 -21.08
N LEU A 231 -14.88 0.43 -22.05
CA LEU A 231 -16.17 1.06 -22.34
C LEU A 231 -17.15 1.01 -21.16
N ARG A 232 -17.05 -0.02 -20.31
CA ARG A 232 -17.85 -0.16 -19.08
C ARG A 232 -17.31 0.63 -17.89
N CYS A 233 -16.22 1.38 -18.06
CA CYS A 233 -15.54 2.09 -16.98
C CYS A 233 -15.07 1.15 -15.84
N GLU A 234 -14.73 -0.11 -16.14
CA GLU A 234 -14.27 -1.11 -15.18
C GLU A 234 -12.77 -0.94 -14.90
N PHE A 235 -12.38 0.26 -14.46
CA PHE A 235 -10.99 0.59 -14.22
C PHE A 235 -10.53 -0.10 -12.93
N SER A 236 -9.41 -0.80 -13.01
CA SER A 236 -8.78 -1.48 -11.89
C SER A 236 -7.26 -1.38 -12.00
N MET A 237 -6.55 -1.77 -10.94
CA MET A 237 -5.08 -1.84 -10.94
C MET A 237 -4.53 -2.81 -12.01
N GLU A 238 -5.37 -3.74 -12.49
CA GLU A 238 -5.06 -4.73 -13.53
C GLU A 238 -5.77 -4.42 -14.87
N GLY A 239 -6.53 -3.31 -14.89
CA GLY A 239 -7.53 -3.00 -15.89
C GLY A 239 -7.03 -2.09 -17.00
N PRO A 240 -7.90 -1.76 -17.97
CA PRO A 240 -7.44 -1.30 -19.26
C PRO A 240 -6.87 0.12 -19.26
N PHE A 241 -6.94 0.90 -18.17
CA PHE A 241 -6.28 2.20 -18.12
C PHE A 241 -5.66 2.48 -16.75
N VAL A 242 -4.45 1.95 -16.55
CA VAL A 242 -3.70 1.99 -15.28
C VAL A 242 -3.52 3.43 -14.76
N PHE A 243 -3.16 4.35 -15.65
CA PHE A 243 -2.93 5.75 -15.27
C PHE A 243 -4.21 6.43 -14.75
N GLY A 244 -5.32 6.29 -15.49
CA GLY A 244 -6.62 6.86 -15.09
C GLY A 244 -7.13 6.23 -13.79
N PHE A 245 -6.95 4.92 -13.60
CA PHE A 245 -7.27 4.25 -12.34
C PHE A 245 -6.53 4.87 -11.16
N TRP A 246 -5.20 5.02 -11.24
CA TRP A 246 -4.41 5.53 -10.13
C TRP A 246 -4.69 7.00 -9.82
N ILE A 247 -4.99 7.85 -10.81
CA ILE A 247 -5.46 9.22 -10.52
C ILE A 247 -6.70 9.19 -9.64
N LEU A 248 -7.73 8.43 -10.03
CA LEU A 248 -8.97 8.37 -9.26
C LEU A 248 -8.75 7.70 -7.90
N TYR A 249 -7.92 6.66 -7.84
CA TYR A 249 -7.63 5.96 -6.59
C TYR A 249 -6.99 6.89 -5.56
N PHE A 250 -5.99 7.68 -5.96
CA PHE A 250 -5.35 8.65 -5.06
C PHE A 250 -6.33 9.74 -4.62
N LEU A 251 -7.10 10.31 -5.55
CA LEU A 251 -8.12 11.33 -5.24
C LEU A 251 -9.13 10.85 -4.20
N GLU A 252 -9.66 9.63 -4.40
CA GLU A 252 -10.67 9.09 -3.51
C GLU A 252 -10.08 8.61 -2.19
N THR A 253 -8.83 8.15 -2.19
CA THR A 253 -8.12 7.88 -0.94
C THR A 253 -8.00 9.14 -0.10
N PHE A 254 -7.51 10.24 -0.68
CA PHE A 254 -7.39 11.52 -0.01
C PHE A 254 -8.74 12.01 0.55
N ARG A 255 -9.77 12.08 -0.30
CA ARG A 255 -11.11 12.55 0.10
C ARG A 255 -11.71 11.71 1.23
N SER A 256 -11.62 10.39 1.13
CA SER A 256 -12.21 9.49 2.12
C SER A 256 -11.47 9.55 3.45
N ILE A 257 -10.13 9.67 3.45
CA ILE A 257 -9.37 9.83 4.70
C ILE A 257 -9.63 11.20 5.32
N GLU A 258 -9.60 12.30 4.56
CA GLU A 258 -9.86 13.63 5.11
C GLU A 258 -11.26 13.73 5.71
N LYS A 259 -12.28 13.19 5.04
CA LYS A 259 -13.63 13.08 5.63
C LYS A 259 -13.62 12.33 6.97
N LYS A 260 -12.88 11.22 7.06
CA LYS A 260 -12.79 10.44 8.31
C LYS A 260 -11.99 11.15 9.40
N LYS A 261 -11.02 11.98 9.02
CA LYS A 261 -10.27 12.85 9.94
C LYS A 261 -11.15 13.98 10.48
N GLU A 262 -11.96 14.59 9.62
CA GLU A 262 -12.94 15.60 10.05
C GLU A 262 -13.98 15.03 11.02
N GLU A 263 -14.46 13.81 10.75
CA GLU A 263 -15.39 13.11 11.64
C GLU A 263 -14.76 12.80 13.02
N ARG A 264 -13.43 12.58 13.09
CA ARG A 264 -12.74 12.06 14.29
C ARG A 264 -11.29 12.58 14.42
N PRO A 265 -11.08 13.90 14.60
CA PRO A 265 -9.75 14.51 14.50
C PRO A 265 -8.77 14.03 15.59
N ASP A 266 -9.28 13.68 16.77
CA ASP A 266 -8.51 13.17 17.92
C ASP A 266 -7.89 11.79 17.69
N ARG A 267 -8.37 11.06 16.66
CA ARG A 267 -7.92 9.69 16.38
C ARG A 267 -6.78 9.60 15.39
N PHE A 268 -6.45 10.69 14.69
CA PHE A 268 -5.47 10.67 13.60
C PHE A 268 -4.19 11.42 13.94
N LEU A 269 -3.06 10.81 13.60
CA LEU A 269 -1.76 11.46 13.45
C LEU A 269 -1.38 11.44 11.98
N THR A 270 -1.03 12.59 11.41
CA THR A 270 -0.55 12.66 10.01
C THR A 270 0.97 12.72 10.00
N ILE A 271 1.60 11.85 9.22
CA ILE A 271 3.06 11.76 9.09
C ILE A 271 3.42 11.78 7.61
N ARG A 272 4.32 12.69 7.22
CA ARG A 272 4.84 12.73 5.85
C ARG A 272 6.00 11.75 5.72
N ASN A 273 5.93 10.91 4.70
CA ASN A 273 7.02 9.99 4.36
C ASN A 273 8.31 10.75 4.03
N GLU A 274 8.22 11.92 3.43
CA GLU A 274 9.36 12.80 3.17
C GLU A 274 10.03 13.25 4.48
N ASP A 275 9.26 13.51 5.54
CA ASP A 275 9.82 13.89 6.83
C ASP A 275 10.56 12.72 7.49
N LEU A 276 10.01 11.50 7.40
CA LEU A 276 10.68 10.29 7.88
C LEU A 276 11.99 10.00 7.13
N ASN A 277 12.10 10.41 5.87
CA ASN A 277 13.29 10.17 5.05
C ASN A 277 14.33 11.30 5.14
N LEU A 278 13.89 12.55 5.17
CA LEU A 278 14.76 13.74 5.09
C LEU A 278 15.07 14.34 6.46
N ARG A 279 14.20 14.14 7.45
CA ARG A 279 14.28 14.71 8.81
C ARG A 279 13.96 13.63 9.84
N PHE A 280 14.59 12.46 9.70
CA PHE A 280 14.25 11.25 10.44
C PHE A 280 14.22 11.45 11.96
N VAL A 281 15.35 11.87 12.55
CA VAL A 281 15.49 11.98 14.02
C VAL A 281 14.47 12.97 14.63
N PRO A 282 14.29 14.21 14.13
CA PRO A 282 13.23 15.10 14.63
C PRO A 282 11.83 14.49 14.48
N THR A 283 11.55 13.85 13.35
CA THR A 283 10.23 13.27 13.05
C THR A 283 9.91 12.12 13.99
N ILE A 284 10.85 11.19 14.19
CA ILE A 284 10.62 10.02 15.04
C ILE A 284 10.58 10.39 16.53
N LYS A 285 11.38 11.38 16.98
CA LYS A 285 11.26 11.95 18.35
C LYS A 285 9.90 12.56 18.62
N LYS A 286 9.35 13.31 17.66
CA LYS A 286 8.01 13.87 17.78
C LYS A 286 6.97 12.74 17.83
N LEU A 287 7.08 11.76 16.94
CA LEU A 287 6.14 10.64 16.88
C LEU A 287 6.13 9.82 18.17
N THR A 288 7.30 9.49 18.73
CA THR A 288 7.35 8.74 19.99
C THR A 288 6.78 9.54 21.14
N LYS A 289 7.00 10.86 21.18
CA LYS A 289 6.35 11.74 22.15
C LYS A 289 4.82 11.72 22.01
N ASP A 290 4.29 11.90 20.80
CA ASP A 290 2.84 11.94 20.51
C ASP A 290 2.14 10.58 20.78
N LEU A 291 2.92 9.49 20.78
CA LEU A 291 2.47 8.12 21.09
C LEU A 291 2.82 7.68 22.52
N GLU A 292 3.52 8.49 23.30
CA GLU A 292 4.03 8.15 24.65
C GLU A 292 4.89 6.88 24.67
N LEU A 293 5.77 6.77 23.66
CA LEU A 293 6.76 5.72 23.51
C LEU A 293 8.13 6.19 23.96
N SER A 294 8.92 5.26 24.47
CA SER A 294 10.36 5.44 24.67
C SER A 294 11.05 5.68 23.34
N PHE A 295 12.09 6.52 23.36
CA PHE A 295 12.93 6.74 22.19
C PHE A 295 14.07 5.73 22.17
N ILE A 296 14.38 5.15 21.00
CA ILE A 296 15.48 4.20 20.84
C ILE A 296 16.73 4.92 20.35
N PRO A 297 17.86 4.89 21.09
CA PRO A 297 19.09 5.60 20.71
C PRO A 297 19.66 5.23 19.33
N VAL A 298 19.43 3.99 18.86
CA VAL A 298 19.93 3.53 17.56
C VAL A 298 19.41 4.38 16.38
N TRP A 299 18.25 5.01 16.52
CA TRP A 299 17.66 5.87 15.50
C TRP A 299 18.46 7.16 15.25
N GLU A 300 19.35 7.56 16.15
CA GLU A 300 20.21 8.74 15.96
C GLU A 300 21.46 8.46 15.15
N LYS A 301 21.76 7.18 14.87
CA LYS A 301 22.93 6.82 14.09
C LYS A 301 22.78 7.28 12.63
N PRO A 302 23.79 7.93 12.03
CA PRO A 302 23.73 8.41 10.65
C PRO A 302 23.51 7.29 9.61
N ASP A 303 23.97 6.08 9.93
CA ASP A 303 23.87 4.87 9.11
C ASP A 303 22.73 3.94 9.55
N TYR A 304 21.76 4.46 10.32
CA TYR A 304 20.63 3.67 10.82
C TYR A 304 19.93 2.92 9.67
N CYS A 305 19.91 1.58 9.81
CA CYS A 305 19.17 0.68 8.96
C CYS A 305 18.03 0.05 9.78
N PRO A 306 16.77 0.17 9.35
CA PRO A 306 15.67 -0.49 10.05
C PRO A 306 15.72 -2.00 9.81
N THR A 307 15.01 -2.73 10.68
CA THR A 307 14.97 -4.18 10.66
C THR A 307 13.60 -4.72 10.25
N MET A 308 13.58 -5.95 9.75
CA MET A 308 12.39 -6.71 9.42
C MET A 308 12.57 -8.11 10.01
N LEU A 309 11.85 -8.38 11.10
CA LEU A 309 12.00 -9.57 11.93
C LEU A 309 13.44 -9.74 12.48
N GLY A 310 14.04 -8.63 12.92
CA GLY A 310 15.40 -8.58 13.47
C GLY A 310 16.53 -8.65 12.43
N GLN A 311 16.21 -8.76 11.14
CA GLN A 311 17.18 -8.74 10.05
C GLN A 311 17.22 -7.38 9.36
N ASN A 312 18.38 -6.96 8.85
CA ASN A 312 18.49 -5.70 8.11
C ASN A 312 17.49 -5.67 6.94
N TRP A 313 16.65 -4.64 6.91
CA TRP A 313 15.67 -4.49 5.85
C TRP A 313 16.35 -4.07 4.55
N LYS A 314 16.13 -4.83 3.48
CA LYS A 314 16.78 -4.66 2.17
C LYS A 314 16.05 -3.66 1.26
N GLY A 315 15.08 -2.92 1.80
CA GLY A 315 14.32 -1.88 1.11
C GLY A 315 13.21 -2.42 0.21
N THR A 316 12.22 -1.57 -0.10
CA THR A 316 11.18 -1.85 -1.09
C THR A 316 10.98 -0.68 -2.03
N GLY A 317 10.60 -0.96 -3.28
CA GLY A 317 10.31 0.11 -4.22
C GLY A 317 9.77 -0.39 -5.55
N GLY A 318 8.73 0.30 -6.06
CA GLY A 318 8.15 0.00 -7.37
C GLY A 318 9.13 0.16 -8.53
N TYR A 319 10.29 0.80 -8.31
CA TYR A 319 11.34 0.95 -9.32
C TYR A 319 12.39 -0.16 -9.28
N SER A 320 12.40 -1.04 -8.27
CA SER A 320 13.42 -2.08 -8.13
C SER A 320 13.08 -3.34 -8.94
N ASN A 321 14.07 -3.95 -9.58
CA ASN A 321 13.91 -5.26 -10.23
C ASN A 321 13.48 -6.38 -9.27
N ARG A 322 13.76 -6.26 -7.97
CA ARG A 322 13.29 -7.20 -6.95
C ARG A 322 11.77 -7.20 -6.84
N TYR A 323 11.16 -6.04 -7.09
CA TYR A 323 9.73 -5.83 -6.96
C TYR A 323 8.97 -6.20 -8.25
N GLN A 324 9.65 -6.23 -9.40
CA GLN A 324 9.04 -6.38 -10.71
C GLN A 324 9.00 -7.84 -11.19
N ILE A 325 7.84 -8.26 -11.69
CA ILE A 325 7.69 -9.54 -12.39
C ILE A 325 8.34 -9.47 -13.78
N LYS A 326 8.09 -8.39 -14.54
CA LYS A 326 8.76 -8.15 -15.83
C LYS A 326 9.85 -7.09 -15.66
N ARG A 327 11.11 -7.53 -15.71
CA ARG A 327 12.29 -6.63 -15.61
C ARG A 327 12.56 -5.83 -16.88
N SER A 328 12.06 -6.29 -18.02
CA SER A 328 12.18 -5.65 -19.34
C SER A 328 10.89 -4.94 -19.78
N GLY A 329 10.15 -4.36 -18.83
CA GLY A 329 8.94 -3.61 -19.12
C GLY A 329 9.21 -2.32 -19.91
N PRO A 330 8.16 -1.60 -20.33
CA PRO A 330 8.31 -0.35 -21.08
C PRO A 330 8.90 0.79 -20.24
N LEU A 331 8.91 0.66 -18.91
CA LEU A 331 9.54 1.60 -17.98
C LEU A 331 10.81 1.01 -17.39
N GLN A 332 11.93 1.74 -17.50
CA GLN A 332 13.23 1.29 -17.02
C GLN A 332 13.32 1.30 -15.49
N ASN A 333 13.61 0.15 -14.89
CA ASN A 333 13.83 0.01 -13.45
C ASN A 333 15.16 0.65 -12.99
N ASP A 334 15.30 0.86 -11.67
CA ASP A 334 16.57 1.17 -11.05
C ASP A 334 17.51 -0.05 -11.17
N PRO A 335 18.81 0.16 -11.45
CA PRO A 335 19.80 -0.91 -11.38
C PRO A 335 19.82 -1.57 -9.99
N ASP A 336 20.27 -2.83 -9.94
CA ASP A 336 20.29 -3.61 -8.71
C ASP A 336 21.24 -3.00 -7.66
N GLU A 337 22.38 -2.46 -8.11
CA GLU A 337 23.36 -1.75 -7.27
C GLU A 337 22.79 -0.49 -6.60
N VAL A 338 21.87 0.20 -7.29
CA VAL A 338 21.15 1.36 -6.73
C VAL A 338 20.10 0.85 -5.76
N SER A 339 19.29 -0.13 -6.17
CA SER A 339 18.21 -0.69 -5.36
C SER A 339 18.70 -1.26 -4.03
N SER A 340 19.88 -1.89 -3.99
CA SER A 340 20.42 -2.52 -2.78
C SER A 340 20.93 -1.53 -1.73
N LYS A 341 21.21 -0.27 -2.11
CA LYS A 341 21.73 0.78 -1.21
C LYS A 341 20.63 1.70 -0.67
N VAL A 342 19.38 1.48 -1.12
CA VAL A 342 18.25 2.34 -0.82
C VAL A 342 17.46 1.74 0.34
N VAL A 343 18.08 1.79 1.52
CA VAL A 343 17.55 1.31 2.80
C VAL A 343 17.52 2.45 3.82
N GLY A 344 16.59 2.39 4.77
CA GLY A 344 16.44 3.42 5.80
C GLY A 344 16.00 4.79 5.28
N PRO A 345 16.15 5.84 6.12
CA PRO A 345 15.88 7.23 5.73
C PRO A 345 16.76 7.64 4.54
N ASN A 346 16.14 7.97 3.41
CA ASN A 346 16.90 8.17 2.18
C ASN A 346 16.33 9.27 1.28
N GLU A 347 17.14 10.25 0.92
CA GLU A 347 16.73 11.33 0.02
C GLU A 347 16.37 10.83 -1.38
N TYR A 348 17.09 9.84 -1.90
CA TYR A 348 16.86 9.31 -3.24
C TYR A 348 15.44 8.77 -3.41
N VAL A 349 14.87 8.07 -2.42
CA VAL A 349 13.49 7.55 -2.52
C VAL A 349 12.44 8.66 -2.60
N THR A 350 12.74 9.82 -2.02
CA THR A 350 11.83 10.98 -2.00
C THR A 350 11.91 11.79 -3.28
N LYS A 351 13.05 11.81 -3.97
CA LYS A 351 13.28 12.70 -5.14
C LYS A 351 13.28 11.99 -6.49
N ARG A 352 13.54 10.67 -6.56
CA ARG A 352 13.70 9.95 -7.85
C ARG A 352 12.52 10.06 -8.80
N TRP A 353 11.29 10.19 -8.29
CA TRP A 353 10.08 10.31 -9.11
C TRP A 353 10.10 11.52 -10.05
N LYS A 354 10.81 12.61 -9.70
CA LYS A 354 10.92 13.81 -10.53
C LYS A 354 11.53 13.53 -11.90
N LYS A 355 12.42 12.52 -11.98
CA LYS A 355 13.02 12.06 -13.25
C LYS A 355 12.19 11.00 -13.95
N ARG A 356 11.12 10.50 -13.31
CA ARG A 356 10.25 9.42 -13.78
C ARG A 356 8.95 9.90 -14.40
N LEU A 357 8.55 11.15 -14.14
CA LEU A 357 7.41 11.78 -14.78
C LEU A 357 7.87 12.78 -15.85
N SER A 358 7.09 12.90 -16.92
CA SER A 358 7.20 13.98 -17.90
C SER A 358 6.60 15.28 -17.34
N ASN A 359 6.93 16.41 -17.97
CA ASN A 359 6.34 17.71 -17.63
C ASN A 359 4.80 17.69 -17.73
N ASN A 360 4.28 17.03 -18.77
CA ASN A 360 2.84 16.90 -18.99
C ASN A 360 2.16 16.04 -17.90
N GLU A 361 2.79 14.96 -17.46
CA GLU A 361 2.27 14.16 -16.35
C GLU A 361 2.27 14.95 -15.04
N ILE A 362 3.33 15.71 -14.75
CA ILE A 362 3.38 16.59 -13.57
C ILE A 362 2.22 17.59 -13.62
N ASP A 363 1.97 18.19 -14.78
CA ASP A 363 0.88 19.15 -14.99
C ASP A 363 -0.50 18.54 -14.69
N LEU A 364 -0.75 17.32 -15.16
CA LEU A 364 -2.00 16.60 -14.91
C LEU A 364 -2.16 16.28 -13.42
N LEU A 365 -1.11 15.73 -12.80
CA LEU A 365 -1.16 15.29 -11.41
C LEU A 365 -1.29 16.48 -10.45
N GLU A 366 -0.61 17.60 -10.71
CA GLU A 366 -0.77 18.82 -9.91
C GLU A 366 -2.18 19.42 -10.04
N PHE A 367 -2.81 19.29 -11.21
CA PHE A 367 -4.20 19.72 -11.37
C PHE A 367 -5.17 18.85 -10.57
N PHE A 368 -5.06 17.52 -10.70
CA PHE A 368 -5.95 16.60 -10.00
C PHE A 368 -5.70 16.64 -8.49
N PHE A 369 -4.45 16.54 -8.04
CA PHE A 369 -4.09 16.44 -6.62
C PHE A 369 -3.84 17.79 -5.93
N ARG A 370 -4.26 18.92 -6.53
CA ARG A 370 -4.00 20.25 -5.98
C ARG A 370 -4.43 20.43 -4.51
N ASP A 371 -5.56 19.83 -4.14
CA ASP A 371 -6.14 20.01 -2.81
C ASP A 371 -5.31 19.23 -1.79
N GLU A 372 -4.86 18.04 -2.16
CA GLU A 372 -3.94 17.22 -1.37
C GLU A 372 -2.55 17.88 -1.24
N LEU A 373 -2.00 18.39 -2.34
CA LEU A 373 -0.71 19.10 -2.35
C LEU A 373 -0.75 20.30 -1.40
N LYS A 374 -1.85 21.07 -1.40
CA LYS A 374 -2.06 22.17 -0.46
C LYS A 374 -2.21 21.68 0.98
N ALA A 375 -3.08 20.70 1.23
CA ALA A 375 -3.38 20.20 2.57
C ALA A 375 -2.11 19.75 3.31
N TYR A 376 -1.18 19.11 2.60
CA TYR A 376 0.07 18.62 3.19
C TYR A 376 1.30 19.47 2.88
N LYS A 377 1.11 20.69 2.35
CA LYS A 377 2.17 21.67 2.09
C LYS A 377 3.30 21.09 1.23
N TYR A 378 2.92 20.39 0.16
CA TYR A 378 3.85 20.01 -0.91
C TYR A 378 4.02 21.18 -1.88
N GLU A 379 5.26 21.40 -2.31
CA GLU A 379 5.59 22.43 -3.28
C GLU A 379 5.08 22.05 -4.68
N PHE A 380 4.45 22.99 -5.37
CA PHE A 380 4.12 22.84 -6.78
C PHE A 380 5.37 23.08 -7.64
N LEU A 381 5.66 22.18 -8.58
CA LEU A 381 6.83 22.29 -9.44
C LEU A 381 6.61 23.23 -10.63
N LYS A 382 5.35 23.54 -10.95
CA LYS A 382 4.98 24.42 -12.06
C LYS A 382 4.47 25.76 -11.52
N PRO A 383 4.81 26.88 -12.16
CA PRO A 383 4.20 28.16 -11.83
C PRO A 383 2.72 28.13 -12.23
N ASN A 384 1.85 28.62 -11.35
CA ASN A 384 0.40 28.78 -11.58
C ASN A 384 -0.41 27.51 -11.94
N PRO A 385 -0.26 26.38 -11.22
CA PRO A 385 -1.04 25.16 -11.50
C PRO A 385 -2.55 25.38 -11.25
N LEU A 386 -2.89 26.40 -10.45
CA LEU A 386 -4.26 26.76 -10.09
C LEU A 386 -5.02 27.49 -11.21
N ASN A 387 -4.32 28.07 -12.17
CA ASN A 387 -4.91 28.87 -13.24
C ASN A 387 -5.23 28.06 -14.51
N LYS A 388 -4.96 26.75 -14.51
CA LYS A 388 -5.25 25.90 -15.66
C LYS A 388 -6.76 25.69 -15.82
N THR A 389 -7.24 25.92 -17.03
CA THR A 389 -8.62 25.63 -17.43
C THR A 389 -8.81 24.14 -17.69
N GLY A 390 -10.05 23.64 -17.59
CA GLY A 390 -10.37 22.25 -17.95
C GLY A 390 -9.95 21.89 -19.38
N PHE A 391 -9.95 22.87 -20.30
CA PHE A 391 -9.51 22.69 -21.68
C PHE A 391 -7.99 22.44 -21.81
N SER A 392 -7.16 23.17 -21.06
CA SER A 392 -5.72 22.93 -21.03
C SER A 392 -5.39 21.53 -20.51
N ILE A 393 -6.11 21.07 -19.49
CA ILE A 393 -5.96 19.73 -18.92
C ILE A 393 -6.42 18.65 -19.90
N TRP A 394 -7.50 18.90 -20.63
CA TRP A 394 -7.94 18.01 -21.70
C TRP A 394 -6.84 17.79 -22.73
N PHE A 395 -6.19 18.86 -23.19
CA PHE A 395 -5.09 18.77 -24.15
C PHE A 395 -3.88 18.01 -23.59
N SER A 396 -3.54 18.24 -22.32
CA SER A 396 -2.51 17.47 -21.62
C SER A 396 -2.84 15.98 -21.54
N MET A 397 -4.10 15.59 -21.36
CA MET A 397 -4.49 14.16 -21.31
C MET A 397 -4.36 13.45 -22.67
N VAL A 398 -4.43 14.18 -23.80
CA VAL A 398 -4.29 13.58 -25.14
C VAL A 398 -2.85 13.22 -25.48
N GLN A 399 -1.87 13.86 -24.83
CA GLN A 399 -0.46 13.54 -25.07
C GLN A 399 -0.10 12.14 -24.53
N PRO A 400 0.83 11.43 -25.20
CA PRO A 400 1.35 10.16 -24.71
C PRO A 400 1.95 10.28 -23.30
N LEU A 401 1.59 9.34 -22.45
CA LEU A 401 2.14 9.21 -21.10
C LEU A 401 3.43 8.39 -21.13
N ARG A 402 4.25 8.50 -20.09
CA ARG A 402 5.52 7.78 -20.07
C ARG A 402 5.27 6.27 -19.99
N GLY A 403 5.90 5.52 -20.89
CA GLY A 403 5.75 4.07 -21.00
C GLY A 403 4.52 3.61 -21.81
N GLU A 404 3.67 4.55 -22.25
CA GLU A 404 2.50 4.28 -23.08
C GLU A 404 2.84 4.07 -24.56
N VAL A 405 3.88 4.74 -25.05
CA VAL A 405 4.47 4.50 -26.38
C VAL A 405 5.88 3.95 -26.15
N PRO A 406 6.04 2.63 -26.03
CA PRO A 406 7.36 2.02 -25.83
C PRO A 406 8.26 2.26 -27.05
N SER A 407 9.57 2.19 -26.84
CA SER A 407 10.55 2.28 -27.94
C SER A 407 10.61 0.98 -28.77
N LEU A 408 11.11 1.03 -30.01
CA LEU A 408 11.34 -0.18 -30.83
C LEU A 408 12.28 -1.20 -30.15
N LYS A 409 13.18 -0.76 -29.26
CA LYS A 409 13.99 -1.66 -28.43
C LYS A 409 13.14 -2.58 -27.55
N TRP A 410 11.98 -2.11 -27.10
CA TRP A 410 11.05 -2.94 -26.34
C TRP A 410 10.49 -4.08 -27.18
N LEU A 411 10.15 -3.85 -28.46
CA LEU A 411 9.72 -4.93 -29.35
C LEU A 411 10.88 -5.92 -29.62
N TYR A 412 12.07 -5.40 -29.87
CA TYR A 412 13.29 -6.19 -30.07
C TYR A 412 13.64 -7.09 -28.87
N PHE A 413 13.53 -6.58 -27.65
CA PHE A 413 13.72 -7.39 -26.45
C PHE A 413 12.64 -8.46 -26.28
N GLY A 414 11.43 -8.23 -26.81
CA GLY A 414 10.36 -9.24 -26.80
C GLY A 414 10.74 -10.43 -27.67
N TRP A 415 11.28 -10.16 -28.86
CA TRP A 415 11.80 -11.18 -29.77
C TRP A 415 12.88 -12.05 -29.12
N HIS A 416 13.82 -11.43 -28.40
CA HIS A 416 14.89 -12.15 -27.71
C HIS A 416 14.42 -12.96 -26.49
N GLN A 417 13.21 -12.69 -25.99
CA GLN A 417 12.62 -13.46 -24.88
C GLN A 417 11.85 -14.66 -25.39
N SER A 418 10.94 -14.46 -26.35
CA SER A 418 10.21 -15.52 -27.04
C SER A 418 9.37 -14.95 -28.19
N LEU A 419 9.03 -15.80 -29.17
CA LEU A 419 8.08 -15.44 -30.21
C LEU A 419 6.72 -14.98 -29.63
N ARG A 420 6.26 -15.62 -28.55
CA ARG A 420 5.01 -15.26 -27.87
C ARG A 420 5.05 -13.83 -27.32
N GLU A 421 6.11 -13.48 -26.59
CA GLU A 421 6.25 -12.13 -26.04
C GLU A 421 6.40 -11.08 -27.16
N PHE A 422 7.10 -11.41 -28.25
CA PHE A 422 7.15 -10.53 -29.43
C PHE A 422 5.76 -10.26 -30.01
N VAL A 423 4.96 -11.31 -30.23
CA VAL A 423 3.59 -11.19 -30.76
C VAL A 423 2.70 -10.39 -29.81
N ASP A 424 2.79 -10.62 -28.50
CA ASP A 424 2.05 -9.83 -27.51
C ASP A 424 2.44 -8.34 -27.57
N ARG A 425 3.74 -8.02 -27.68
CA ARG A 425 4.22 -6.63 -27.82
C ARG A 425 3.82 -5.99 -29.16
N LEU A 426 3.81 -6.75 -30.25
CA LEU A 426 3.34 -6.28 -31.55
C LEU A 426 1.84 -5.98 -31.52
N SER A 427 1.04 -6.88 -30.92
CA SER A 427 -0.40 -6.69 -30.77
C SER A 427 -0.73 -5.43 -29.97
N TYR A 428 0.10 -5.10 -28.96
CA TYR A 428 0.01 -3.86 -28.23
C TYR A 428 0.18 -2.63 -29.13
N TYR A 429 1.22 -2.58 -29.97
CA TYR A 429 1.43 -1.47 -30.90
C TYR A 429 0.27 -1.28 -31.86
N ILE A 430 -0.29 -2.37 -32.38
CA ILE A 430 -1.43 -2.34 -33.30
C ILE A 430 -2.67 -1.77 -32.60
N ALA A 431 -2.94 -2.21 -31.37
CA ALA A 431 -4.12 -1.79 -30.60
C ALA A 431 -3.97 -0.40 -29.96
N LEU A 432 -2.74 0.09 -29.76
CA LEU A 432 -2.43 1.28 -28.97
C LEU A 432 -3.21 2.54 -29.38
N PRO A 433 -3.30 2.94 -30.67
CA PRO A 433 -4.01 4.16 -31.04
C PRO A 433 -5.48 4.14 -30.60
N PHE A 434 -6.15 3.00 -30.76
CA PHE A 434 -7.55 2.82 -30.39
C PHE A 434 -7.73 2.89 -28.87
N PHE A 435 -6.90 2.16 -28.12
CA PHE A 435 -6.96 2.18 -26.65
C PHE A 435 -6.62 3.54 -26.07
N MET A 436 -5.63 4.24 -26.64
CA MET A 436 -5.26 5.57 -26.19
C MET A 436 -6.41 6.55 -26.34
N ILE A 437 -7.02 6.62 -27.51
CA ILE A 437 -8.15 7.53 -27.75
C ILE A 437 -9.35 7.14 -26.88
N SER A 438 -9.77 5.87 -26.91
CA SER A 438 -10.94 5.41 -26.18
C SER A 438 -10.77 5.57 -24.67
N ALA A 439 -9.59 5.28 -24.11
CA ALA A 439 -9.36 5.36 -22.67
C ALA A 439 -9.42 6.78 -22.16
N ARG A 440 -8.84 7.73 -22.90
CA ARG A 440 -8.93 9.16 -22.57
C ARG A 440 -10.35 9.66 -22.69
N MET A 441 -11.06 9.32 -23.76
CA MET A 441 -12.45 9.72 -23.96
C MET A 441 -13.34 9.20 -22.84
N VAL A 442 -13.29 7.90 -22.54
CA VAL A 442 -14.08 7.31 -21.44
C VAL A 442 -13.73 7.95 -20.10
N PHE A 443 -12.44 8.13 -19.80
CA PHE A 443 -12.01 8.74 -18.55
C PHE A 443 -12.50 10.18 -18.40
N LEU A 444 -12.36 11.00 -19.45
CA LEU A 444 -12.71 12.42 -19.45
C LEU A 444 -14.22 12.65 -19.49
N LEU A 445 -14.97 11.78 -20.19
CA LEU A 445 -16.43 11.85 -20.27
C LEU A 445 -17.12 11.24 -19.04
N SER A 446 -16.39 10.54 -18.17
CA SER A 446 -16.98 10.05 -16.93
C SER A 446 -17.49 11.24 -16.09
N ASN A 447 -18.72 11.12 -15.56
CA ASN A 447 -19.37 12.16 -14.76
C ASN A 447 -18.46 12.69 -13.63
N LYS A 448 -17.65 11.81 -13.04
CA LYS A 448 -16.71 12.17 -11.97
C LYS A 448 -15.60 13.09 -12.47
N THR A 449 -14.93 12.73 -13.56
CA THR A 449 -13.87 13.56 -14.14
C THR A 449 -14.43 14.86 -14.68
N GLN A 450 -15.60 14.85 -15.32
CA GLN A 450 -16.28 16.07 -15.74
C GLN A 450 -16.58 17.01 -14.58
N ARG A 451 -17.07 16.49 -13.45
CA ARG A 451 -17.27 17.30 -12.24
C ARG A 451 -15.97 17.94 -11.74
N ILE A 452 -14.88 17.19 -11.77
CA ILE A 452 -13.55 17.72 -11.38
C ILE A 452 -13.06 18.80 -12.36
N LEU A 453 -13.26 18.60 -13.67
CA LEU A 453 -12.80 19.51 -14.72
C LEU A 453 -13.63 20.80 -14.81
N PHE A 454 -14.95 20.71 -14.65
CA PHE A 454 -15.89 21.78 -15.02
C PHE A 454 -16.76 22.30 -13.87
N HIS A 455 -17.09 21.48 -12.87
CA HIS A 455 -17.92 21.90 -11.73
C HIS A 455 -17.07 22.28 -10.50
N ARG A 456 -16.24 23.32 -10.68
CA ARG A 456 -15.45 23.93 -9.60
C ARG A 456 -16.22 24.96 -8.74
N LYS A 457 -17.54 25.08 -8.86
CA LYS A 457 -18.30 26.01 -8.02
C LYS A 457 -18.63 25.37 -6.66
N ASN A 458 -18.01 25.92 -5.62
CA ASN A 458 -18.46 25.95 -4.21
C ASN A 458 -18.27 24.72 -3.30
N SER A 459 -17.37 23.79 -3.61
CA SER A 459 -16.90 22.86 -2.56
C SER A 459 -15.62 23.44 -1.97
N TYR A 460 -15.68 23.84 -0.69
CA TYR A 460 -14.58 24.38 0.12
C TYR A 460 -14.30 25.89 -0.01
N ASN A 461 -15.27 26.70 0.39
CA ASN A 461 -14.96 27.67 1.45
C ASN A 461 -14.97 26.87 2.76
N ILE A 462 -13.81 26.32 3.14
CA ILE A 462 -13.52 25.84 4.51
C ILE A 462 -12.33 26.63 4.99
#